data_AF-A0A660Z118-F1
#
_entry.id   AF-A0A660Z118-F1
#
_cell.length_a   1.000
_cell.length_b   1.000
_cell.length_c   1.000
_cell.angle_alpha   90.00
_cell.angle_beta   90.00
_cell.angle_gamma   90.00
#
_symmetry.space_group_name_H-M   'P 1'
#
loop_
_entity.id
_entity.type
_entity.pdbx_description
1 polymer ?
#
loop_
_entity_poly.entity_id
_entity_poly.type
_entity_poly.pdbx_seq_one_letter_code
_entity_poly.pdbx_strand_id
1 'polypeptide(L)'
;MNSDNLNVQLKVAFIIFYALLIGQLLFFAFVFWFSGSENFTANKELDEIFQIVVPIFGFAMMIFSRFLYNKNISGVDEKEDAIIKVGKYRTFKIIQWAQVESASMLSLVALMLTGNHLYSAVFIFLIGYFFLVKPSKENFANEMKLNSADAEGLLDN
;
A
#
# COMPACT_ATOMS: atom_id res chain seq x y z
N MET A 1 20.53 -14.82 18.02
CA MET A 1 19.09 -14.50 17.99
C MET A 1 18.45 -15.34 16.90
N ASN A 2 17.24 -15.87 17.09
CA ASN A 2 16.70 -16.88 16.15
C ASN A 2 16.17 -16.19 14.87
N SER A 3 16.93 -16.21 13.79
CA SER A 3 16.58 -15.66 12.47
C SER A 3 15.23 -16.19 11.96
N ASP A 4 14.84 -17.40 12.38
CA ASP A 4 13.52 -17.99 12.10
C ASP A 4 12.36 -17.10 12.55
N ASN A 5 12.46 -16.51 13.75
CA ASN A 5 11.40 -15.63 14.27
C ASN A 5 11.29 -14.33 13.47
N LEU A 6 12.42 -13.80 12.99
CA LEU A 6 12.47 -12.58 12.20
C LEU A 6 11.86 -12.80 10.80
N ASN A 7 12.19 -13.94 10.18
CA ASN A 7 11.58 -14.41 8.94
C ASN A 7 10.07 -14.60 9.06
N VAL A 8 9.59 -15.21 10.14
CA VAL A 8 8.15 -15.38 10.40
C VAL A 8 7.45 -14.02 10.48
N GLN A 9 8.02 -13.05 11.20
CA GLN A 9 7.41 -11.72 11.31
C GLN A 9 7.39 -10.94 9.99
N LEU A 10 8.43 -11.07 9.17
CA LEU A 10 8.42 -10.49 7.81
C LEU A 10 7.40 -11.16 6.90
N LYS A 11 7.23 -12.49 6.99
CA LYS A 11 6.17 -13.21 6.26
C LYS A 11 4.79 -12.65 6.56
N VAL A 12 4.51 -12.27 7.81
CA VAL A 12 3.24 -11.60 8.17
C VAL A 12 3.06 -10.30 7.38
N ALA A 13 4.11 -9.48 7.23
CA ALA A 13 4.01 -8.25 6.45
C ALA A 13 3.71 -8.52 4.96
N PHE A 14 4.30 -9.57 4.37
CA PHE A 14 3.96 -10.01 3.01
C PHE A 14 2.51 -10.46 2.89
N ILE A 15 2.01 -11.26 3.84
CA ILE A 15 0.62 -11.73 3.83
C ILE A 15 -0.35 -10.54 3.87
N ILE A 16 -0.10 -9.56 4.73
CA ILE A 16 -0.92 -8.35 4.82
C ILE A 16 -0.87 -7.57 3.51
N PHE A 17 0.32 -7.36 2.94
CA PHE A 17 0.46 -6.68 1.65
C PHE A 17 -0.38 -7.33 0.55
N TYR A 18 -0.27 -8.65 0.39
CA TYR A 18 -1.02 -9.38 -0.63
C TYR A 18 -2.53 -9.42 -0.32
N ALA A 19 -2.94 -9.47 0.95
CA ALA A 19 -4.34 -9.41 1.34
C ALA A 19 -4.98 -8.06 0.94
N LEU A 20 -4.30 -6.94 1.21
CA LEU A 20 -4.75 -5.60 0.81
C LEU A 20 -4.82 -5.47 -0.71
N LEU A 21 -3.76 -5.93 -1.41
CA LEU A 21 -3.71 -5.93 -2.87
C LEU A 21 -4.86 -6.73 -3.49
N ILE A 22 -5.07 -7.97 -3.05
CA ILE A 22 -6.14 -8.83 -3.57
C ILE A 22 -7.50 -8.21 -3.29
N GLY A 23 -7.71 -7.65 -2.09
CA GLY A 23 -8.96 -6.96 -1.74
C GLY A 23 -9.30 -5.83 -2.71
N GLN A 24 -8.31 -4.99 -3.03
CA GLN A 24 -8.46 -3.91 -4.01
C GLN A 24 -8.75 -4.41 -5.42
N LEU A 25 -8.07 -5.47 -5.87
CA LEU A 25 -8.28 -6.05 -7.20
C LEU A 25 -9.65 -6.71 -7.34
N LEU A 26 -10.12 -7.42 -6.30
CA LEU A 26 -11.46 -8.00 -6.27
C LEU A 26 -12.53 -6.90 -6.30
N PHE A 27 -12.34 -5.83 -5.54
CA PHE A 27 -13.27 -4.71 -5.56
C PHE A 27 -13.28 -4.00 -6.92
N PHE A 28 -12.12 -3.82 -7.55
CA PHE A 28 -12.04 -3.30 -8.92
C PHE A 28 -12.79 -4.19 -9.91
N ALA A 29 -12.58 -5.51 -9.88
CA ALA A 29 -13.28 -6.44 -10.76
C ALA A 29 -14.81 -6.35 -10.59
N PHE A 30 -15.28 -6.28 -9.34
CA PHE A 30 -16.69 -6.08 -9.03
C PHE A 30 -17.23 -4.75 -9.56
N VAL A 31 -16.57 -3.63 -9.26
CA VAL A 31 -17.01 -2.30 -9.70
C VAL A 31 -17.00 -2.19 -11.23
N PHE A 32 -15.95 -2.71 -11.88
CA PHE A 32 -15.84 -2.69 -13.33
C PHE A 32 -17.01 -3.45 -13.98
N TRP A 33 -17.31 -4.66 -13.51
CA TRP A 33 -18.46 -5.43 -13.98
C TRP A 33 -19.79 -4.73 -13.68
N PHE A 34 -19.97 -4.17 -12.48
CA PHE A 34 -21.19 -3.47 -12.07
C PHE A 34 -21.46 -2.23 -12.92
N SER A 35 -20.42 -1.42 -13.19
CA SER A 35 -20.52 -0.18 -13.98
C SER A 35 -20.91 -0.42 -15.44
N GLY A 36 -20.66 -1.62 -15.98
CA GLY A 36 -21.08 -2.01 -17.33
C GLY A 36 -22.49 -2.62 -17.42
N SER A 37 -23.21 -2.75 -16.31
CA SER A 37 -24.54 -3.37 -16.29
C SER A 37 -25.66 -2.40 -16.70
N GLU A 38 -26.74 -2.91 -17.29
CA GLU A 38 -27.88 -2.09 -17.75
C GLU A 38 -28.62 -1.36 -16.61
N ASN A 39 -28.41 -1.77 -15.37
CA ASN A 39 -29.00 -1.15 -14.17
C ASN A 39 -28.17 0.04 -13.65
N PHE A 40 -27.04 0.36 -14.29
CA PHE A 40 -26.17 1.44 -13.86
C PHE A 40 -26.68 2.81 -14.31
N THR A 41 -26.87 3.74 -13.37
CA THR A 41 -27.21 5.14 -13.66
C THR A 41 -26.07 6.05 -13.21
N ALA A 42 -25.42 6.70 -14.17
CA ALA A 42 -24.30 7.61 -13.92
C ALA A 42 -24.74 8.92 -13.26
N ASN A 43 -24.07 9.32 -12.17
CA ASN A 43 -24.20 10.65 -11.60
C ASN A 43 -23.19 11.63 -12.24
N LYS A 44 -23.67 12.46 -13.16
CA LYS A 44 -22.82 13.41 -13.91
C LYS A 44 -22.33 14.60 -13.07
N GLU A 45 -23.13 15.10 -12.13
CA GLU A 45 -22.73 16.21 -11.25
C GLU A 45 -21.54 15.80 -10.36
N LEU A 46 -21.57 14.55 -9.88
CA LEU A 46 -20.48 14.02 -9.07
C LEU A 46 -19.22 13.75 -9.89
N ASP A 47 -19.35 13.45 -11.19
CA ASP A 47 -18.20 13.26 -12.08
C ASP A 47 -17.36 14.52 -12.21
N GLU A 48 -17.98 15.69 -12.39
CA GLU A 48 -17.26 16.97 -12.49
C GLU A 48 -16.40 17.24 -11.23
N ILE A 49 -16.93 16.92 -10.05
CA ILE A 49 -16.21 17.07 -8.78
C ILE A 49 -15.07 16.04 -8.69
N PHE A 50 -15.34 14.78 -9.01
CA PHE A 50 -14.37 13.69 -8.88
C PHE A 50 -13.23 13.78 -9.89
N GLN A 51 -13.42 14.36 -11.07
CA GLN A 51 -12.35 14.60 -12.03
C GLN A 51 -11.24 15.50 -11.44
N ILE A 52 -11.57 16.35 -10.46
CA ILE A 52 -10.60 17.19 -9.75
C ILE A 52 -10.12 16.51 -8.46
N VAL A 53 -11.05 16.00 -7.65
CA VAL A 53 -10.74 15.46 -6.31
C VAL A 53 -9.91 14.18 -6.40
N VAL A 54 -10.26 13.24 -7.27
CA VAL A 54 -9.62 11.92 -7.31
C VAL A 54 -8.13 12.02 -7.67
N PRO A 55 -7.70 12.76 -8.73
CA PRO A 55 -6.28 12.90 -9.02
C PRO A 55 -5.51 13.63 -7.93
N ILE A 56 -6.04 14.75 -7.42
CA ILE A 56 -5.38 15.53 -6.37
C ILE A 56 -5.19 14.70 -5.11
N PHE A 57 -6.25 14.02 -4.66
CA PHE A 57 -6.19 13.15 -3.49
C PHE A 57 -5.24 11.98 -3.74
N GLY A 58 -5.28 11.35 -4.91
CA GLY A 58 -4.37 10.27 -5.28
C GLY A 58 -2.90 10.66 -5.18
N PHE A 59 -2.51 11.78 -5.80
CA PHE A 59 -1.15 12.30 -5.71
C PHE A 59 -0.77 12.70 -4.28
N ALA A 60 -1.67 13.36 -3.55
CA ALA A 60 -1.42 13.78 -2.18
C ALA A 60 -1.16 12.57 -1.27
N MET A 61 -1.97 11.52 -1.36
CA MET A 61 -1.81 10.31 -0.55
C MET A 61 -0.56 9.52 -0.94
N MET A 62 -0.18 9.47 -2.22
CA MET A 62 1.09 8.88 -2.64
C MET A 62 2.29 9.60 -1.99
N ILE A 63 2.34 10.92 -2.09
CA ILE A 63 3.42 11.73 -1.50
C ILE A 63 3.41 11.58 0.02
N PHE A 64 2.24 11.70 0.64
CA PHE A 64 2.08 11.62 2.08
C PHE A 64 2.47 10.24 2.62
N SER A 65 2.16 9.16 1.90
CA SER A 65 2.55 7.79 2.27
C SER A 65 4.08 7.65 2.40
N ARG A 66 4.83 8.23 1.45
CA ARG A 66 6.29 8.18 1.46
C ARG A 66 6.88 9.12 2.51
N PHE A 67 6.34 10.31 2.65
CA PHE A 67 6.76 11.26 3.68
C PHE A 67 6.61 10.65 5.08
N LEU A 68 5.44 10.09 5.38
CA LEU A 68 5.16 9.51 6.69
C LEU A 68 6.02 8.26 6.96
N TYR A 69 6.22 7.42 5.95
CA TYR A 69 7.12 6.27 6.04
C TYR A 69 8.56 6.69 6.37
N ASN A 70 9.11 7.64 5.60
CA ASN A 70 10.46 8.16 5.79
C ASN A 70 10.63 8.83 7.17
N LYS A 71 9.61 9.57 7.60
CA LYS A 71 9.59 10.17 8.95
C LYS A 71 9.66 9.10 10.03
N ASN A 72 8.85 8.04 9.93
CA ASN A 72 8.81 6.97 10.91
C ASN A 72 10.12 6.18 10.97
N ILE A 73 10.71 5.85 9.82
CA ILE A 73 11.96 5.07 9.76
C ILE A 73 13.16 5.88 10.26
N SER A 74 13.16 7.20 10.04
CA SER A 74 14.23 8.08 10.54
C SER A 74 14.33 8.14 12.08
N GLY A 75 13.25 7.80 12.78
CA GLY A 75 13.18 7.79 14.24
C GLY A 75 13.51 6.44 14.88
N VAL A 76 13.95 5.45 14.10
CA VAL A 76 14.33 4.12 14.61
C VAL A 76 15.73 4.19 15.24
N ASP A 77 15.85 3.70 16.47
CA ASP A 77 17.15 3.58 17.15
C ASP A 77 17.91 2.35 16.63
N GLU A 78 19.17 2.56 16.25
CA GLU A 78 20.07 1.52 15.76
C GLU A 78 20.34 0.44 16.81
N LYS A 79 20.26 0.78 18.10
CA LYS A 79 20.52 -0.13 19.22
C LYS A 79 19.34 -1.02 19.57
N GLU A 80 18.17 -0.80 18.97
CA GLU A 80 17.00 -1.64 19.21
C GLU A 80 17.20 -3.07 18.69
N ASP A 81 16.64 -4.03 19.44
CA ASP A 81 16.61 -5.43 19.06
C ASP A 81 15.90 -5.64 17.71
N ALA A 82 16.41 -6.55 16.87
CA ALA A 82 15.87 -6.80 15.53
C ALA A 82 14.40 -7.23 15.57
N ILE A 83 13.95 -7.91 16.63
CA ILE A 83 12.55 -8.31 16.81
C ILE A 83 11.62 -7.11 17.03
N ILE A 84 12.12 -6.07 17.69
CA ILE A 84 11.38 -4.81 17.89
C ILE A 84 11.34 -4.05 16.56
N LYS A 85 12.47 -4.01 15.86
CA LYS A 85 12.59 -3.37 14.54
C LYS A 85 11.62 -3.98 13.52
N VAL A 86 11.51 -5.30 13.41
CA VAL A 86 10.55 -5.92 12.47
C VAL A 86 9.10 -5.58 12.80
N GLY A 87 8.76 -5.48 14.09
CA GLY A 87 7.44 -5.04 14.53
C GLY A 87 7.15 -3.61 14.08
N LYS A 88 8.10 -2.69 14.27
CA LYS A 88 8.00 -1.29 13.81
C LYS A 88 7.90 -1.19 12.30
N TYR A 89 8.78 -1.89 11.57
CA TYR A 89 8.78 -1.94 10.12
C TYR A 89 7.41 -2.36 9.58
N ARG A 90 6.83 -3.44 10.12
CA ARG A 90 5.49 -3.91 9.75
C ARG A 90 4.45 -2.81 9.98
N THR A 91 4.43 -2.18 11.15
CA THR A 91 3.51 -1.08 11.45
C THR A 91 3.66 0.09 10.46
N PHE A 92 4.89 0.52 10.19
CA PHE A 92 5.15 1.64 9.27
C PHE A 92 4.72 1.31 7.85
N LYS A 93 4.95 0.08 7.40
CA LYS A 93 4.49 -0.41 6.10
C LYS A 93 2.97 -0.48 6.00
N ILE A 94 2.27 -0.98 7.02
CA ILE A 94 0.80 -1.01 7.03
C ILE A 94 0.24 0.41 6.91
N ILE A 95 0.80 1.37 7.66
CA ILE A 95 0.38 2.78 7.57
C ILE A 95 0.61 3.31 6.15
N GLN A 96 1.79 3.06 5.56
CA GLN A 96 2.10 3.46 4.18
C GLN A 96 1.10 2.88 3.18
N TRP A 97 0.80 1.58 3.27
CA TRP A 97 -0.14 0.91 2.38
C TRP A 97 -1.56 1.44 2.54
N ALA A 98 -2.03 1.68 3.77
CA ALA A 98 -3.36 2.23 4.03
C ALA A 98 -3.57 3.61 3.38
N GLN A 99 -2.53 4.44 3.32
CA GLN A 99 -2.60 5.73 2.63
C GLN A 99 -2.86 5.54 1.12
N VAL A 100 -2.09 4.68 0.46
CA VAL A 100 -2.24 4.42 -0.99
C VAL A 100 -3.56 3.71 -1.29
N GLU A 101 -3.94 2.75 -0.43
CA GLU A 101 -5.23 2.06 -0.49
C GLU A 101 -6.40 3.02 -0.43
N SER A 102 -6.37 4.02 0.46
CA SER A 102 -7.48 4.97 0.56
C SER A 102 -7.69 5.76 -0.74
N ALA A 103 -6.60 6.11 -1.44
CA ALA A 103 -6.67 6.75 -2.74
C ALA A 103 -7.20 5.81 -3.82
N SER A 104 -6.74 4.54 -3.83
CA SER A 104 -7.22 3.56 -4.81
C SER A 104 -8.70 3.24 -4.59
N MET A 105 -9.13 3.09 -3.34
CA MET A 105 -10.53 2.93 -2.95
C MET A 105 -11.40 4.11 -3.38
N LEU A 106 -10.95 5.35 -3.17
CA LEU A 106 -11.68 6.54 -3.63
C LEU A 106 -11.87 6.53 -5.15
N SER A 107 -10.84 6.15 -5.92
CA SER A 107 -10.96 6.05 -7.38
C SER A 107 -11.98 4.98 -7.81
N LEU A 108 -12.05 3.85 -7.11
CA LEU A 108 -13.05 2.81 -7.39
C LEU A 108 -14.46 3.26 -7.01
N VAL A 109 -14.63 3.95 -5.89
CA VAL A 109 -15.91 4.56 -5.52
C VAL A 109 -16.35 5.59 -6.56
N ALA A 110 -15.44 6.41 -7.06
CA ALA A 110 -15.73 7.38 -8.12
C ALA A 110 -16.20 6.69 -9.42
N LEU A 111 -15.52 5.61 -9.85
CA LEU A 111 -15.96 4.77 -10.97
C LEU A 111 -17.37 4.22 -10.73
N MET A 112 -17.62 3.68 -9.54
CA MET A 112 -18.91 3.07 -9.18
C MET A 112 -20.06 4.06 -9.15
N LEU A 113 -19.81 5.35 -8.90
CA LEU A 113 -20.87 6.37 -8.79
C LEU A 113 -21.11 7.13 -10.11
N THR A 114 -20.09 7.21 -10.97
CA THR A 114 -20.11 8.04 -12.18
C THR A 114 -20.12 7.23 -13.47
N GLY A 115 -19.63 5.98 -13.44
CA GLY A 115 -19.39 5.15 -14.62
C GLY A 115 -18.21 5.61 -15.46
N ASN A 116 -17.45 6.61 -15.01
CA ASN A 116 -16.34 7.16 -15.79
C ASN A 116 -15.09 6.28 -15.64
N HIS A 117 -14.71 5.60 -16.72
CA HIS A 117 -13.56 4.71 -16.75
C HIS A 117 -12.20 5.41 -16.61
N LEU A 118 -12.14 6.75 -16.64
CA LEU A 118 -10.94 7.48 -16.27
C LEU A 118 -10.45 7.10 -14.87
N TYR A 119 -11.38 6.86 -13.93
CA TYR A 119 -11.02 6.47 -12.58
C TYR A 119 -10.42 5.06 -12.49
N SER A 120 -10.73 4.16 -13.43
CA SER A 120 -10.02 2.89 -13.57
C SER A 120 -8.54 3.08 -13.91
N ALA A 121 -8.22 4.06 -14.76
CA ALA A 121 -6.83 4.36 -15.11
C ALA A 121 -6.06 4.90 -13.90
N VAL A 122 -6.69 5.76 -13.09
CA VAL A 122 -6.12 6.23 -11.82
C VAL A 122 -5.90 5.08 -10.85
N PHE A 123 -6.88 4.17 -10.70
CA PHE A 123 -6.72 2.96 -9.89
C PHE A 123 -5.52 2.13 -10.33
N ILE A 124 -5.40 1.82 -11.63
CA ILE A 124 -4.29 1.03 -12.19
C ILE A 124 -2.93 1.70 -11.90
N PHE A 125 -2.85 3.02 -12.05
CA PHE A 125 -1.66 3.79 -11.71
C PHE A 125 -1.31 3.66 -10.22
N LEU A 126 -2.29 3.81 -9.32
CA LEU A 126 -2.11 3.67 -7.88
C LEU A 126 -1.71 2.24 -7.47
N ILE A 127 -2.26 1.22 -8.12
CA ILE A 127 -1.82 -0.18 -7.94
C ILE A 127 -0.37 -0.36 -8.38
N GLY A 128 0.02 0.22 -9.51
CA GLY A 128 1.42 0.25 -9.94
C GLY A 128 2.33 0.82 -8.85
N TYR A 129 1.95 1.95 -8.26
CA TYR A 129 2.67 2.52 -7.12
C TYR A 129 2.63 1.62 -5.87
N PHE A 130 1.50 0.99 -5.57
CA PHE A 130 1.36 0.06 -4.44
C PHE A 130 2.37 -1.10 -4.52
N PHE A 131 2.63 -1.62 -5.72
CA PHE A 131 3.68 -2.62 -5.94
C PHE A 131 5.10 -2.08 -5.68
N LEU A 132 5.38 -0.81 -5.96
CA LEU A 132 6.68 -0.20 -5.70
C LEU A 132 6.99 -0.08 -4.20
N VAL A 133 5.97 -0.06 -3.34
CA VAL A 133 6.12 0.03 -1.87
C VAL A 133 6.03 -1.33 -1.17
N LYS A 134 6.05 -2.43 -1.92
CA LYS A 134 6.07 -3.82 -1.43
C LYS A 134 7.19 -4.03 -0.39
N PRO A 135 6.95 -4.80 0.69
CA PRO A 135 8.02 -5.11 1.64
C PRO A 135 9.05 -6.07 0.99
N SER A 136 10.31 -5.98 1.38
CA SER A 136 11.34 -6.95 0.99
C SER A 136 12.33 -7.16 2.13
N LYS A 137 13.02 -8.32 2.13
CA LYS A 137 14.04 -8.61 3.14
C LYS A 137 15.20 -7.61 3.07
N GLU A 138 15.65 -7.26 1.86
CA GLU A 138 16.67 -6.23 1.64
C GLU A 138 16.22 -4.85 2.13
N ASN A 139 15.01 -4.41 1.78
CA ASN A 139 14.50 -3.12 2.23
C ASN A 139 14.41 -3.10 3.76
N PHE A 140 13.97 -4.18 4.39
CA PHE A 140 13.97 -4.28 5.85
C PHE A 140 15.38 -4.17 6.43
N ALA A 141 16.34 -4.95 5.94
CA ALA A 141 17.71 -4.95 6.43
C ALA A 141 18.38 -3.56 6.32
N ASN A 142 18.22 -2.92 5.16
CA ASN A 142 18.80 -1.62 4.86
C ASN A 142 18.10 -0.49 5.61
N GLU A 143 16.77 -0.43 5.55
CA GLU A 143 16.01 0.70 6.09
C GLU A 143 15.94 0.65 7.62
N MET A 144 15.96 -0.54 8.23
CA MET A 144 15.97 -0.71 9.70
C MET A 144 17.37 -0.84 10.29
N LYS A 145 18.41 -0.67 9.46
CA LYS A 145 19.82 -0.68 9.87
C LYS A 145 20.14 -1.88 10.76
N LEU A 146 19.89 -3.08 10.23
CA LEU A 146 20.26 -4.30 10.94
C LEU A 146 21.79 -4.41 11.03
N ASN A 147 22.28 -5.05 12.09
CA ASN A 147 23.69 -5.42 12.16
C ASN A 147 23.99 -6.52 11.13
N SER A 148 25.27 -6.71 10.79
CA SER A 148 25.69 -7.64 9.75
C SER A 148 25.27 -9.09 10.02
N ALA A 149 25.31 -9.53 11.28
CA ALA A 149 24.95 -10.90 11.65
C ALA A 149 23.46 -11.21 11.46
N ASP A 150 22.58 -10.29 11.87
CA ASP A 150 21.13 -10.42 11.70
C ASP A 150 20.73 -10.26 10.23
N ALA A 151 21.43 -9.40 9.47
CA ALA A 151 21.20 -9.22 8.04
C ALA A 151 21.58 -10.48 7.24
N GLU A 152 22.76 -11.05 7.48
CA GLU A 152 23.24 -12.28 6.83
C GLU A 152 22.28 -13.45 7.10
N GLY A 153 21.92 -13.68 8.37
CA GLY A 153 20.97 -14.74 8.74
C GLY A 153 19.56 -14.57 8.15
N LEU A 154 19.16 -13.36 7.75
CA LEU A 154 17.88 -13.11 7.07
C LEU A 154 17.94 -13.33 5.57
N LEU A 155 19.05 -12.96 4.94
CA LEU A 155 19.23 -12.96 3.48
C LEU A 155 19.61 -14.34 2.95
N ASP A 156 20.26 -15.17 3.77
CA ASP A 156 20.66 -16.54 3.39
C ASP A 156 19.52 -17.57 3.49
N ASN A 157 18.41 -17.21 4.15
CA ASN A 157 17.17 -18.01 4.26
C ASN A 157 16.06 -17.47 3.36
#